data_AF-A0A838HTV7-F1
#
_entry.id   AF-A0A838HTV7-F1
#
_cell.length_a   1.000
_cell.length_b   1.000
_cell.length_c   1.000
_cell.angle_alpha   90.00
_cell.angle_beta   90.00
_cell.angle_gamma   90.00
#
_symmetry.space_group_name_H-M   'P 1'
#
loop_
_entity.id
_entity.type
_entity.pdbx_description
1 polymer ?
#
loop_
_entity_poly.entity_id
_entity_poly.type
_entity_poly.pdbx_seq_one_letter_code
_entity_poly.pdbx_strand_id
1 'polypeptide(L)'
;MDTQRRAVIASGGAELLDELHADVVASWVDLLPASATWEADALARAHRASRAALAALLVVFEQGDLDDRSWDRVRTEVLAYGNASPEEAEELLRTVRIAGVERLVDLLDEGLRITQQERWELQREASAFVQELLGRREEIDAAAFDAMLADLERSGPDIR
;
A
#
# COMPACT_ATOMS: atom_id res chain seq x y z
N MET A 1 4.69 -15.83 -5.82
CA MET A 1 4.85 -16.43 -4.48
C MET A 1 3.65 -17.34 -4.17
N ASP A 2 3.86 -18.43 -3.43
CA ASP A 2 2.76 -19.33 -3.06
C ASP A 2 2.02 -18.88 -1.78
N THR A 3 0.85 -19.48 -1.52
CA THR A 3 -0.02 -19.15 -0.38
C THR A 3 0.67 -19.36 0.97
N GLN A 4 1.49 -20.40 1.12
CA GLN A 4 2.15 -20.68 2.40
C GLN A 4 3.18 -19.59 2.72
N ARG A 5 3.95 -19.17 1.72
CA ARG A 5 4.95 -18.12 1.88
C ARG A 5 4.30 -16.75 2.15
N ARG A 6 3.17 -16.45 1.50
CA ARG A 6 2.35 -15.26 1.80
C ARG A 6 1.91 -15.23 3.26
N ALA A 7 1.37 -16.34 3.76
CA ALA A 7 0.92 -16.44 5.15
C ALA A 7 2.06 -16.23 6.17
N VAL A 8 3.26 -16.76 5.90
CA VAL A 8 4.43 -16.55 6.78
C VAL A 8 4.84 -15.09 6.84
N ILE A 9 4.96 -14.43 5.69
CA ILE A 9 5.33 -13.00 5.61
C ILE A 9 4.25 -12.13 6.26
N ALA A 10 2.97 -12.41 6.01
CA ALA A 10 1.86 -11.69 6.63
C ALA A 10 1.84 -11.85 8.15
N SER A 11 2.04 -13.07 8.66
CA SER A 11 2.09 -13.35 10.10
C SER A 11 3.27 -12.62 10.76
N GLY A 12 4.46 -12.69 10.16
CA GLY A 12 5.62 -11.94 10.65
C GLY A 12 5.38 -10.43 10.63
N GLY A 13 4.77 -9.90 9.55
CA GLY A 13 4.38 -8.50 9.48
C GLY A 13 3.33 -8.09 10.52
N ALA A 14 2.40 -8.98 10.86
CA ALA A 14 1.39 -8.72 11.89
C ALA A 14 2.00 -8.65 13.30
N GLU A 15 2.99 -9.50 13.59
CA GLU A 15 3.79 -9.43 14.83
C GLU A 15 4.61 -8.13 14.92
N LEU A 16 5.06 -7.62 13.76
CA LEU A 16 5.86 -6.40 13.65
C LEU A 16 5.02 -5.12 13.44
N LEU A 17 3.69 -5.20 13.48
CA LEU A 17 2.80 -4.09 13.07
C LEU A 17 3.09 -2.77 13.80
N ASP A 18 3.43 -2.84 15.09
CA ASP A 18 3.76 -1.66 15.89
C ASP A 18 5.07 -1.00 15.43
N GLU A 19 6.08 -1.81 15.10
CA GLU A 19 7.37 -1.33 14.59
C GLU A 19 7.22 -0.74 13.19
N LEU A 20 6.51 -1.44 12.29
CA LEU A 20 6.19 -0.93 10.95
C LEU A 20 5.45 0.40 11.00
N HIS A 21 4.48 0.52 11.89
CA HIS A 21 3.74 1.76 12.07
C HIS A 21 4.63 2.89 12.61
N ALA A 22 5.52 2.60 13.56
CA ALA A 22 6.47 3.58 14.07
C ALA A 22 7.39 4.11 12.95
N ASP A 23 7.86 3.24 12.06
CA ASP A 23 8.69 3.64 10.93
C ASP A 23 7.92 4.43 9.86
N VAL A 24 6.66 4.09 9.60
CA VAL A 24 5.79 4.92 8.75
C VAL A 24 5.64 6.32 9.33
N VAL A 25 5.40 6.44 10.63
CA VAL A 25 5.28 7.74 11.31
C VAL A 25 6.59 8.51 11.25
N ALA A 26 7.73 7.86 11.50
CA ALA A 26 9.04 8.49 11.40
C ALA A 26 9.30 9.02 9.99
N SER A 27 8.85 8.30 8.96
CA SER A 27 9.00 8.70 7.56
C SER A 27 8.19 9.95 7.17
N TRP A 28 7.20 10.36 7.96
CA TRP A 28 6.38 11.54 7.64
C TRP A 28 7.17 12.83 7.58
N VAL A 29 8.27 12.93 8.33
CA VAL A 29 9.16 14.11 8.28
C VAL A 29 9.71 14.33 6.87
N ASP A 30 10.04 13.25 6.17
CA ASP A 30 10.66 13.31 4.85
C ASP A 30 9.65 13.16 3.71
N LEU A 31 8.64 12.30 3.89
CA LEU A 31 7.69 11.91 2.83
C LEU A 31 6.36 12.66 2.89
N LEU A 32 6.03 13.28 4.02
CA LEU A 32 4.80 14.04 4.21
C LEU A 32 5.06 15.33 5.01
N PRO A 33 5.79 16.32 4.45
CA PRO A 33 6.21 17.51 5.20
C PRO A 33 5.05 18.33 5.78
N ALA A 34 3.84 18.23 5.20
CA ALA A 34 2.62 18.84 5.73
C ALA A 34 2.29 18.36 7.16
N SER A 35 2.77 17.17 7.56
CA SER A 35 2.55 16.62 8.90
C SER A 35 3.15 17.47 10.03
N ALA A 36 4.18 18.28 9.72
CA ALA A 36 4.82 19.17 10.69
C ALA A 36 3.88 20.24 11.25
N THR A 37 2.80 20.58 10.55
CA THR A 37 1.84 21.61 10.96
C THR A 37 0.50 21.03 11.42
N TRP A 38 0.39 19.70 11.52
CA TRP A 38 -0.85 19.06 11.93
C TRP A 38 -1.15 19.29 13.41
N GLU A 39 -2.40 19.64 13.67
CA GLU A 39 -2.96 19.67 15.03
C GLU A 39 -3.02 18.26 15.63
N ALA A 40 -3.06 18.16 16.95
CA ALA A 40 -3.05 16.89 17.68
C ALA A 40 -4.17 15.92 17.22
N ASP A 41 -5.36 16.44 16.92
CA ASP A 41 -6.48 15.63 16.44
C ASP A 41 -6.23 15.08 15.02
N ALA A 42 -5.60 15.88 14.15
CA ALA A 42 -5.24 15.44 12.80
C ALA A 42 -4.15 14.36 12.86
N LEU A 43 -3.11 14.58 13.67
CA LEU A 43 -2.07 13.60 13.92
C LEU A 43 -2.66 12.27 14.45
N ALA A 44 -3.54 12.33 15.45
CA ALA A 44 -4.18 11.15 16.00
C ALA A 44 -5.05 10.39 14.98
N ARG A 45 -5.71 11.11 14.05
CA ARG A 45 -6.44 10.47 12.94
C ARG A 45 -5.49 9.83 11.94
N ALA A 46 -4.41 10.52 11.53
CA ALA A 46 -3.41 9.99 10.61
C ALA A 46 -2.77 8.70 11.14
N HIS A 47 -2.43 8.65 12.43
CA HIS A 47 -1.96 7.42 13.09
C HIS A 47 -2.94 6.26 12.95
N ARG A 48 -4.24 6.51 13.22
CA ARG A 48 -5.27 5.47 13.10
C ARG A 48 -5.41 4.98 11.65
N ALA A 49 -5.44 5.92 10.70
CA ALA A 49 -5.54 5.63 9.28
C ALA A 49 -4.34 4.81 8.78
N SER A 50 -3.10 5.23 9.08
CA SER A 50 -1.89 4.50 8.68
C SER A 50 -1.81 3.11 9.29
N ARG A 51 -2.13 2.97 10.59
CA ARG A 51 -2.16 1.67 11.24
C ARG A 51 -3.23 0.75 10.64
N ALA A 52 -4.42 1.28 10.37
CA ALA A 52 -5.50 0.52 9.74
C ALA A 52 -5.11 0.07 8.32
N ALA A 53 -4.51 0.95 7.53
CA ALA A 53 -4.03 0.64 6.18
C ALA A 53 -2.91 -0.42 6.20
N LEU A 54 -1.94 -0.32 7.12
CA LEU A 54 -0.88 -1.34 7.28
C LEU A 54 -1.46 -2.71 7.66
N ALA A 55 -2.35 -2.75 8.64
CA ALA A 55 -2.96 -4.01 9.08
C ALA A 55 -3.76 -4.65 7.94
N ALA A 56 -4.56 -3.84 7.23
CA ALA A 56 -5.34 -4.27 6.08
C ALA A 56 -4.47 -4.79 4.93
N LEU A 57 -3.35 -4.11 4.64
CA LEU A 57 -2.39 -4.54 3.64
C LEU A 57 -1.87 -5.96 3.93
N LEU A 58 -1.52 -6.26 5.18
CA LEU A 58 -1.02 -7.58 5.56
C LEU A 58 -2.10 -8.67 5.38
N VAL A 59 -3.36 -8.36 5.68
CA VAL A 59 -4.49 -9.25 5.47
C VAL A 59 -4.72 -9.50 3.97
N VAL A 60 -4.71 -8.45 3.14
CA VAL A 60 -4.82 -8.58 1.67
C VAL A 60 -3.67 -9.41 1.11
N PHE A 61 -2.47 -9.21 1.62
CA PHE A 61 -1.31 -9.97 1.18
C PHE A 61 -1.43 -11.46 1.54
N GLU A 62 -1.94 -11.79 2.73
CA GLU A 62 -2.22 -13.16 3.13
C GLU A 62 -3.34 -13.81 2.28
N GLN A 63 -4.47 -13.12 2.19
CA GLN A 63 -5.76 -13.70 1.76
C GLN A 63 -6.09 -13.40 0.29
N GLY A 64 -5.37 -12.45 -0.33
CA GLY A 64 -5.62 -11.93 -1.66
C GLY A 64 -6.61 -10.77 -1.72
N ASP A 65 -7.49 -10.64 -0.72
CA ASP A 65 -8.50 -9.57 -0.64
C ASP A 65 -9.01 -9.41 0.81
N LEU A 66 -9.77 -8.33 1.07
CA LEU A 66 -10.58 -8.16 2.28
C LEU A 66 -12.04 -8.51 2.00
N ASP A 67 -12.78 -8.89 3.04
CA ASP A 67 -14.24 -8.90 2.97
C ASP A 67 -14.81 -7.46 2.92
N ASP A 68 -16.05 -7.33 2.42
CA ASP A 68 -16.73 -6.03 2.26
C ASP A 68 -16.73 -5.19 3.55
N ARG A 69 -16.92 -5.84 4.69
CA ARG A 69 -16.98 -5.17 5.99
C ARG A 69 -15.61 -4.60 6.40
N SER A 70 -14.55 -5.34 6.14
CA SER A 70 -13.17 -4.95 6.42
C SER A 70 -12.74 -3.84 5.48
N TRP A 71 -13.11 -3.92 4.20
CA TRP A 71 -12.96 -2.83 3.24
C TRP A 71 -13.65 -1.55 3.71
N ASP A 72 -14.93 -1.62 4.08
CA ASP A 72 -15.70 -0.47 4.56
C ASP A 72 -15.08 0.15 5.81
N ARG A 73 -14.58 -0.67 6.74
CA ARG A 73 -13.92 -0.19 7.96
C ARG A 73 -12.62 0.55 7.65
N VAL A 74 -11.76 -0.02 6.80
CA VAL A 74 -10.48 0.60 6.46
C VAL A 74 -10.69 1.88 5.66
N ARG A 75 -11.63 1.87 4.69
CA ARG A 75 -12.05 3.08 3.97
C ARG A 75 -12.60 4.12 4.94
N THR A 76 -13.42 3.72 5.91
CA THR A 76 -13.91 4.64 6.93
C THR A 76 -12.76 5.24 7.73
N GLU A 77 -11.82 4.46 8.24
CA GLU A 77 -10.71 5.01 9.05
C GLU A 77 -9.78 5.91 8.22
N VAL A 78 -9.50 5.56 6.96
CA VAL A 78 -8.63 6.33 6.06
C VAL A 78 -9.32 7.59 5.53
N LEU A 79 -10.61 7.51 5.21
CA LEU A 79 -11.40 8.65 4.70
C LEU A 79 -11.99 9.51 5.83
N ALA A 80 -12.22 8.97 7.04
CA ALA A 80 -12.62 9.72 8.23
C ALA A 80 -11.48 10.55 8.83
N TYR A 81 -10.27 10.51 8.22
CA TYR A 81 -9.31 11.61 8.28
C TYR A 81 -9.96 12.96 7.83
N GLY A 82 -11.13 12.90 7.18
CA GLY A 82 -12.19 13.89 6.89
C GLY A 82 -12.26 15.21 7.67
N ASN A 83 -11.22 16.03 7.54
CA ASN A 83 -11.24 17.18 6.62
C ASN A 83 -10.28 16.97 5.43
N ALA A 84 -9.79 15.75 5.27
CA ALA A 84 -8.74 15.42 4.33
C ALA A 84 -9.24 15.45 2.89
N SER A 85 -8.52 16.18 2.07
CA SER A 85 -8.71 16.06 0.63
C SER A 85 -8.25 14.65 0.19
N PRO A 86 -8.78 14.11 -0.92
CA PRO A 86 -8.31 12.85 -1.49
C PRO A 86 -6.78 12.80 -1.68
N GLU A 87 -6.16 13.95 -1.93
CA GLU A 87 -4.72 14.12 -2.06
C GLU A 87 -3.99 13.85 -0.74
N GLU A 88 -4.46 14.36 0.40
CA GLU A 88 -3.82 14.09 1.69
C GLU A 88 -3.91 12.60 2.08
N ALA A 89 -5.05 11.96 1.80
CA ALA A 89 -5.21 10.52 2.01
C ALA A 89 -4.25 9.70 1.12
N GLU A 90 -4.08 10.11 -0.14
CA GLU A 90 -3.12 9.50 -1.06
C GLU A 90 -1.68 9.66 -0.56
N GLU A 91 -1.28 10.86 -0.15
CA GLU A 91 0.06 11.09 0.38
C GLU A 91 0.32 10.27 1.65
N LEU A 92 -0.66 10.18 2.55
CA LEU A 92 -0.56 9.33 3.74
C LEU A 92 -0.39 7.85 3.36
N LEU A 93 -1.21 7.34 2.44
CA LEU A 93 -1.10 5.95 1.96
C LEU A 93 0.19 5.69 1.20
N ARG A 94 0.76 6.71 0.53
CA ARG A 94 2.09 6.61 -0.08
C ARG A 94 3.17 6.35 0.97
N THR A 95 3.11 7.00 2.14
CA THR A 95 4.06 6.73 3.23
C THR A 95 3.92 5.30 3.76
N VAL A 96 2.69 4.80 3.91
CA VAL A 96 2.39 3.41 4.29
C VAL A 96 2.99 2.42 3.28
N ARG A 97 2.77 2.65 1.98
CA ARG A 97 3.27 1.78 0.91
C ARG A 97 4.79 1.76 0.87
N ILE A 98 5.45 2.92 0.94
CA ILE A 98 6.91 3.00 0.80
C ILE A 98 7.56 2.53 2.09
N ALA A 99 7.42 3.29 3.18
CA ALA A 99 8.14 3.02 4.42
C ALA A 99 7.67 1.71 5.09
N GLY A 100 6.37 1.43 5.09
CA GLY A 100 5.84 0.21 5.71
C GLY A 100 6.28 -1.06 5.02
N VAL A 101 6.25 -1.10 3.67
CA VAL A 101 6.64 -2.30 2.92
C VAL A 101 8.15 -2.45 2.85
N GLU A 102 8.91 -1.36 2.69
CA GLU A 102 10.37 -1.41 2.73
C GLU A 102 10.84 -1.93 4.07
N ARG A 103 10.30 -1.41 5.17
CA ARG A 103 10.65 -1.86 6.51
C ARG A 103 10.26 -3.30 6.77
N LEU A 104 9.08 -3.73 6.33
CA LEU A 104 8.65 -5.13 6.42
C LEU A 104 9.65 -6.05 5.74
N VAL A 105 10.11 -5.69 4.54
CA VAL A 105 11.10 -6.49 3.81
C VAL A 105 12.42 -6.53 4.56
N ASP A 106 12.91 -5.39 5.02
CA ASP A 106 14.20 -5.31 5.72
C ASP A 106 14.19 -6.11 7.04
N LEU A 107 13.13 -5.98 7.83
CA LEU A 107 12.95 -6.71 9.09
C LEU A 107 12.84 -8.22 8.89
N LEU A 108 12.08 -8.64 7.86
CA LEU A 108 11.93 -10.05 7.57
C LEU A 108 13.15 -10.64 6.87
N ASP A 109 13.98 -9.85 6.18
CA ASP A 109 15.16 -10.37 5.49
C ASP A 109 16.19 -10.96 6.47
N GLU A 110 16.33 -10.36 7.65
CA GLU A 110 17.23 -10.83 8.72
C GLU A 110 16.91 -12.27 9.19
N GLY A 111 15.64 -12.69 9.10
CA GLY A 111 15.18 -14.01 9.60
C GLY A 111 14.65 -14.98 8.53
N LEU A 112 13.93 -14.47 7.53
CA LEU A 112 13.21 -15.26 6.52
C LEU A 112 13.90 -15.30 5.15
N ARG A 113 14.93 -14.47 4.93
CA ARG A 113 15.61 -14.25 3.65
C ARG A 113 14.62 -13.97 2.52
N ILE A 114 14.24 -12.72 2.37
CA ILE A 114 13.28 -12.29 1.36
C ILE A 114 13.99 -12.17 0.02
N THR A 115 13.54 -12.92 -0.98
CA THR A 115 14.09 -12.84 -2.32
C THR A 115 13.72 -11.52 -2.99
N GLN A 116 14.51 -11.11 -3.99
CA GLN A 116 14.20 -9.92 -4.77
C GLN A 116 12.82 -10.02 -5.45
N GLN A 117 12.43 -11.20 -5.91
CA GLN A 117 11.11 -11.43 -6.51
C GLN A 117 9.98 -11.20 -5.50
N GLU A 118 10.11 -11.74 -4.27
CA GLU A 118 9.11 -11.53 -3.21
C GLU A 118 9.00 -10.06 -2.82
N ARG A 119 10.12 -9.33 -2.77
CA ARG A 119 10.13 -7.87 -2.57
C ARG A 119 9.32 -7.14 -3.64
N TRP A 120 9.50 -7.50 -4.92
CA TRP A 120 8.74 -6.89 -6.02
C TRP A 120 7.24 -7.23 -5.95
N GLU A 121 6.90 -8.47 -5.61
CA GLU A 121 5.51 -8.91 -5.45
C GLU A 121 4.81 -8.14 -4.30
N LEU A 122 5.47 -7.99 -3.14
CA LEU A 122 4.99 -7.18 -2.01
C LEU A 122 4.72 -5.72 -2.41
N GLN A 123 5.67 -5.08 -3.09
CA GLN A 123 5.53 -3.70 -3.55
C GLN A 123 4.38 -3.53 -4.55
N ARG A 124 4.21 -4.47 -5.47
CA ARG A 124 3.13 -4.46 -6.45
C ARG A 124 1.76 -4.62 -5.78
N GLU A 125 1.62 -5.56 -4.85
CA GLU A 125 0.38 -5.80 -4.12
C GLU A 125 0.03 -4.61 -3.22
N ALA A 126 1.02 -4.00 -2.55
CA ALA A 126 0.80 -2.79 -1.77
C ALA A 126 0.38 -1.59 -2.62
N SER A 127 0.93 -1.45 -3.82
CA SER A 127 0.47 -0.43 -4.75
C SER A 127 -0.97 -0.68 -5.21
N ALA A 128 -1.33 -1.92 -5.55
CA ALA A 128 -2.69 -2.27 -5.95
C ALA A 128 -3.69 -2.02 -4.82
N PHE A 129 -3.38 -2.44 -3.59
CA PHE A 129 -4.17 -2.19 -2.40
C PHE A 129 -4.44 -0.68 -2.18
N VAL A 130 -3.41 0.16 -2.28
CA VAL A 130 -3.58 1.61 -2.11
C VAL A 130 -4.47 2.21 -3.20
N GLN A 131 -4.33 1.80 -4.46
CA GLN A 131 -5.19 2.27 -5.55
C GLN A 131 -6.65 1.85 -5.35
N GLU A 132 -6.88 0.60 -4.93
CA GLU A 132 -8.21 0.09 -4.59
C GLU A 132 -8.85 0.88 -3.45
N LEU A 133 -8.06 1.17 -2.40
CA LEU A 133 -8.52 1.89 -1.23
C LEU A 133 -8.91 3.34 -1.56
N LEU A 134 -8.21 3.96 -2.51
CA LEU A 134 -8.52 5.30 -3.03
C LEU A 134 -9.68 5.31 -4.03
N GLY A 135 -10.29 4.15 -4.34
CA GLY A 135 -11.32 4.04 -5.38
C GLY A 135 -10.79 4.33 -6.79
N ARG A 136 -9.48 4.29 -6.96
CA ARG A 136 -8.76 4.46 -8.23
C ARG A 136 -8.36 3.12 -8.81
N ARG A 137 -9.18 2.08 -8.57
CA ARG A 137 -9.16 0.92 -9.43
C ARG A 137 -9.56 1.46 -10.80
N GLU A 138 -8.58 1.85 -11.60
CA GLU A 138 -8.70 1.72 -13.03
C GLU A 138 -9.10 0.25 -13.20
N GLU A 139 -10.39 0.02 -13.43
CA GLU A 139 -10.72 -0.92 -14.49
C GLU A 139 -9.82 -0.45 -15.63
N ILE A 140 -8.67 -1.08 -15.77
CA ILE A 140 -7.96 -1.08 -17.02
C ILE A 140 -9.03 -1.65 -17.94
N ASP A 141 -9.76 -0.75 -18.61
CA ASP A 141 -10.70 -1.13 -19.62
C ASP A 141 -9.87 -2.00 -20.56
N ALA A 142 -10.19 -3.29 -20.59
CA ALA A 142 -9.42 -4.24 -21.37
C ALA A 142 -9.34 -3.73 -22.83
N ALA A 143 -10.37 -3.01 -23.30
CA ALA A 143 -10.36 -2.35 -24.59
C ALA A 143 -9.38 -1.17 -24.67
N ALA A 144 -9.18 -0.39 -23.60
CA ALA A 144 -8.19 0.69 -23.56
C ALA A 144 -6.75 0.14 -23.53
N PHE A 145 -6.50 -0.95 -22.81
CA PHE A 145 -5.19 -1.62 -22.80
C PHE A 145 -4.89 -2.34 -24.12
N ASP A 146 -5.87 -3.04 -24.69
CA ASP A 146 -5.77 -3.66 -26.02
C ASP A 146 -5.57 -2.60 -27.11
N ALA A 147 -6.23 -1.43 -26.99
CA ALA A 147 -6.00 -0.31 -27.88
C ALA A 147 -4.59 0.28 -27.72
N MET A 148 -4.08 0.40 -26.49
CA MET A 148 -2.71 0.84 -26.24
C MET A 148 -1.68 -0.16 -26.79
N LEU A 149 -1.90 -1.47 -26.64
CA LEU A 149 -1.06 -2.52 -27.22
C LEU A 149 -1.08 -2.46 -28.75
N ALA A 150 -2.25 -2.36 -29.36
CA ALA A 150 -2.39 -2.24 -30.81
C ALA A 150 -1.75 -0.97 -31.37
N ASP A 151 -1.78 0.14 -30.62
CA ASP A 151 -1.15 1.40 -31.02
C ASP A 151 0.37 1.36 -30.85
N LEU A 152 0.87 0.66 -29.83
CA LEU A 152 2.30 0.40 -29.64
C LEU A 152 2.86 -0.51 -30.74
N GLU A 153 2.11 -1.54 -31.14
CA GLU A 153 2.46 -2.43 -32.26
C GLU A 153 2.44 -1.69 -33.62
N ARG A 154 1.56 -0.70 -33.77
CA ARG A 154 1.46 0.14 -34.98
C ARG A 154 2.52 1.26 -35.01
N SER A 155 3.00 1.68 -33.85
CA SER A 155 3.99 2.75 -33.66
C SER A 155 5.41 2.23 -33.42
N GLY A 156 5.61 0.91 -33.38
CA GLY A 156 6.93 0.30 -33.36
C GLY A 156 7.75 0.76 -34.58
N PRO A 157 9.07 1.00 -34.42
CA PRO A 157 9.90 1.40 -35.55
C PRO A 157 9.82 0.33 -36.64
N ASP A 158 9.67 0.77 -37.89
CA ASP A 158 9.73 -0.08 -39.09
C ASP A 158 11.18 -0.60 -39.17
N ILE A 159 11.48 -1.71 -38.48
CA ILE A 159 12.78 -2.37 -38.57
C ILE A 159 12.81 -3.07 -39.93
N ARG A 160 13.20 -2.31 -40.94
CA ARG A 160 13.65 -2.80 -42.24
C ARG A 160 15.15 -2.57 -42.39
#